data_AF-A0A537UWZ4-F1
#
_entry.id   AF-A0A537UWZ4-F1
#
_cell.length_a   1.000
_cell.length_b   1.000
_cell.length_c   1.000
_cell.angle_alpha   90.00
_cell.angle_beta   90.00
_cell.angle_gamma   90.00
#
_symmetry.space_group_name_H-M   'P 1'
#
loop_
_entity.id
_entity.type
_entity.pdbx_description
1 polymer ?
#
loop_
_entity_poly.entity_id
_entity_poly.type
_entity_poly.pdbx_seq_one_letter_code
_entity_poly.pdbx_strand_id
1 'polypeptide(L)'
;MAAEFVLLLAIGFVAQLVDGTLGMAYGVLTNAALLTMGLPPAQASALVHTAEVFTTGASAASHLYHRNVDWRMVARLGVTGVLGAILGAWLLSNIEIGAARRI
;
A
#
# COMPACT_ATOMS: atom_id res chain seq x y z
N MET A 1 -7.13 5.30 -22.10
CA MET A 1 -7.49 3.86 -21.97
C MET A 1 -6.31 2.91 -22.17
N ALA A 2 -5.94 2.46 -23.38
CA ALA A 2 -4.89 1.44 -23.53
C ALA A 2 -3.49 1.92 -23.11
N ALA A 3 -3.06 3.10 -23.57
CA ALA A 3 -1.75 3.67 -23.22
C ALA A 3 -1.62 3.95 -21.70
N GLU A 4 -2.72 4.37 -21.09
CA GLU A 4 -2.80 4.73 -19.67
C GLU A 4 -2.74 3.49 -18.78
N PHE A 5 -3.42 2.40 -19.17
CA PHE A 5 -3.28 1.11 -18.54
C PHE A 5 -1.84 0.58 -18.61
N VAL A 6 -1.21 0.65 -19.78
CA VAL A 6 0.19 0.22 -19.96
C VAL A 6 1.14 1.06 -19.11
N LEU A 7 0.92 2.37 -19.01
CA LEU A 7 1.71 3.26 -18.17
C LEU A 7 1.54 2.91 -16.68
N LEU A 8 0.31 2.74 -16.20
CA LEU A 8 0.04 2.36 -14.81
C LEU A 8 0.61 0.98 -14.48
N LEU A 9 0.56 0.04 -15.43
CA LEU A 9 1.17 -1.28 -15.30
C LEU A 9 2.69 -1.17 -15.17
N ALA A 10 3.34 -0.36 -15.99
CA ALA A 10 4.78 -0.13 -15.91
C ALA A 10 5.19 0.53 -14.58
N ILE A 11 4.45 1.56 -14.14
CA ILE A 11 4.69 2.23 -12.86
C ILE A 11 4.51 1.26 -11.70
N GLY A 12 3.40 0.51 -11.68
CA GLY A 12 3.13 -0.48 -10.63
C GLY A 12 4.18 -1.59 -10.59
N PHE A 13 4.65 -2.05 -11.75
CA PHE A 13 5.70 -3.05 -11.85
C PHE A 13 7.04 -2.55 -11.27
N VAL A 14 7.48 -1.34 -11.67
CA VAL A 14 8.71 -0.75 -11.16
C VAL A 14 8.59 -0.45 -9.66
N ALA A 15 7.45 0.10 -9.23
CA ALA A 15 7.20 0.37 -7.82
C ALA A 15 7.27 -0.92 -6.99
N GLN A 16 6.70 -2.03 -7.47
CA GLN A 16 6.74 -3.30 -6.76
C GLN A 16 8.13 -3.93 -6.74
N LEU A 17 8.94 -3.74 -7.79
CA LEU A 17 10.33 -4.22 -7.80
C LEU A 17 11.16 -3.53 -6.71
N VAL A 18 11.00 -2.21 -6.58
CA VAL A 18 11.66 -1.44 -5.52
C VAL A 18 11.11 -1.84 -4.15
N ASP A 19 9.79 -1.97 -4.04
CA ASP A 19 9.11 -2.37 -2.81
C ASP A 19 9.51 -3.76 -2.32
N GLY A 20 9.64 -4.75 -3.21
CA GLY A 20 10.10 -6.09 -2.83
C GLY A 20 11.51 -6.11 -2.25
N THR A 21 12.32 -5.07 -2.49
CA THR A 21 13.67 -4.94 -1.92
C THR A 21 13.72 -4.07 -0.65
N LEU A 22 12.89 -3.02 -0.56
CA LEU A 22 12.92 -2.03 0.53
C LEU A 22 11.79 -2.20 1.56
N GLY A 23 10.67 -2.78 1.16
CA GLY A 23 9.48 -3.09 1.97
C GLY A 23 8.47 -1.95 2.20
N MET A 24 8.73 -0.73 1.72
CA MET A 24 7.89 0.47 2.00
C MET A 24 7.69 1.39 0.78
N ALA A 25 8.15 0.98 -0.41
CA ALA A 25 8.31 1.89 -1.55
C ALA A 25 7.08 1.93 -2.47
N TYR A 26 6.25 0.88 -2.48
CA TYR A 26 5.13 0.78 -3.41
C TYR A 26 4.19 1.98 -3.27
N GLY A 27 3.76 2.26 -2.05
CA GLY A 27 2.82 3.34 -1.77
C GLY A 27 3.35 4.73 -2.10
N VAL A 28 4.64 5.01 -1.85
CA VAL A 28 5.22 6.33 -2.16
C VAL A 28 5.24 6.58 -3.67
N LEU A 29 5.70 5.60 -4.45
CA LEU A 29 5.87 5.73 -5.90
C LEU A 29 4.53 5.75 -6.63
N THR A 30 3.63 4.81 -6.31
CA THR A 30 2.33 4.72 -6.97
C THR A 30 1.39 5.84 -6.55
N ASN A 31 1.36 6.23 -5.27
CA ASN A 31 0.53 7.35 -4.83
C ASN A 31 0.99 8.67 -5.45
N ALA A 32 2.30 8.92 -5.53
CA ALA A 32 2.83 10.09 -6.23
C ALA A 32 2.39 10.10 -7.71
N ALA A 33 2.52 8.97 -8.41
CA ALA A 33 2.08 8.84 -9.79
C ALA A 33 0.57 9.11 -9.95
N LEU A 34 -0.28 8.46 -9.14
CA LEU A 34 -1.73 8.63 -9.22
C LEU A 34 -2.17 10.07 -8.92
N LEU A 35 -1.54 10.73 -7.94
CA LEU A 35 -1.79 12.14 -7.64
C LEU A 35 -1.36 13.04 -8.80
N THR A 36 -0.21 12.79 -9.43
CA THR A 36 0.23 13.54 -10.62
C THR A 36 -0.69 13.34 -11.82
N MET A 37 -1.38 12.20 -11.90
CA MET A 37 -2.42 11.91 -12.90
C MET A 37 -3.78 12.54 -12.55
N GLY A 38 -3.88 13.25 -11.42
CA GLY A 38 -5.07 14.01 -11.03
C GLY A 38 -6.11 13.22 -10.23
N LEU A 39 -5.78 12.03 -9.71
CA LEU A 39 -6.72 11.29 -8.86
C LEU A 39 -6.90 12.00 -7.51
N PRO A 40 -8.14 12.06 -6.98
CA PRO A 40 -8.39 12.54 -5.62
C PRO A 40 -7.56 11.75 -4.59
N PRO A 41 -6.98 12.41 -3.56
CA PRO A 41 -6.10 11.74 -2.60
C PRO A 41 -6.72 10.52 -1.90
N ALA A 42 -8.01 10.59 -1.57
CA ALA A 42 -8.74 9.48 -0.97
C ALA A 42 -8.83 8.27 -1.92
N GLN A 43 -9.06 8.52 -3.21
CA GLN A 43 -9.16 7.47 -4.21
C GLN A 43 -7.78 6.87 -4.54
N ALA A 44 -6.75 7.70 -4.66
CA ALA A 44 -5.38 7.25 -4.89
C ALA A 44 -4.91 6.33 -3.74
N SER A 45 -5.10 6.75 -2.49
CA SER A 45 -4.75 5.95 -1.30
C SER A 45 -5.49 4.61 -1.25
N ALA A 46 -6.80 4.61 -1.56
CA ALA A 46 -7.60 3.39 -1.59
C ALA A 46 -7.10 2.39 -2.64
N LEU A 47 -6.77 2.87 -3.85
CA LEU A 47 -6.25 2.04 -4.93
C LEU A 47 -4.88 1.44 -4.58
N VAL A 48 -3.98 2.26 -4.04
CA VAL A 48 -2.64 1.84 -3.62
C VAL A 48 -2.71 0.73 -2.58
N HIS A 49 -3.42 0.95 -1.46
CA HIS A 49 -3.54 -0.08 -0.42
C HIS A 49 -4.22 -1.34 -0.94
N THR A 50 -5.23 -1.21 -1.79
CA THR A 50 -5.91 -2.38 -2.38
C THR A 50 -4.93 -3.20 -3.22
N ALA A 51 -4.13 -2.56 -4.07
CA ALA A 51 -3.12 -3.24 -4.89
C ALA A 51 -2.00 -3.84 -4.03
N GLU A 52 -1.55 -3.12 -3.01
CA GLU A 52 -0.46 -3.53 -2.11
C GLU A 52 -0.82 -4.78 -1.28
N VAL A 53 -2.09 -4.98 -0.94
CA VAL A 53 -2.56 -6.23 -0.32
C VAL A 53 -2.25 -7.44 -1.21
N PHE A 54 -2.49 -7.33 -2.53
CA PHE A 54 -2.23 -8.42 -3.46
C PHE A 54 -0.73 -8.67 -3.66
N THR A 55 0.06 -7.60 -3.83
CA THR A 55 1.49 -7.75 -4.10
C THR A 55 2.29 -8.16 -2.87
N THR A 56 1.95 -7.60 -1.69
CA THR A 56 2.50 -8.05 -0.40
C THR A 56 2.05 -9.48 -0.10
N GLY A 57 0.81 -9.83 -0.43
CA GLY A 57 0.31 -11.21 -0.34
C GLY A 57 1.10 -12.18 -1.21
N ALA A 58 1.41 -11.81 -2.47
CA ALA A 58 2.26 -12.61 -3.35
C ALA A 58 3.69 -12.74 -2.80
N SER A 59 4.23 -11.67 -2.23
CA SER A 59 5.54 -11.69 -1.57
C SER A 59 5.55 -12.62 -0.35
N ALA A 60 4.52 -12.54 0.50
CA ALA A 60 4.34 -13.45 1.64
C ALA A 60 4.20 -14.92 1.20
N ALA A 61 3.46 -15.19 0.11
CA ALA A 61 3.35 -16.52 -0.46
C ALA A 61 4.71 -17.07 -0.94
N SER A 62 5.57 -16.21 -1.51
CA SER A 62 6.94 -16.59 -1.87
C SER A 62 7.77 -16.97 -0.64
N HIS A 63 7.71 -16.19 0.45
CA HIS A 63 8.39 -16.54 1.71
C HIS A 63 7.89 -17.86 2.29
N LEU A 64 6.57 -18.11 2.22
CA LEU A 64 5.97 -19.36 2.66
C LEU A 64 6.43 -20.55 1.81
N TYR A 65 6.48 -20.39 0.49
CA TYR A 65 6.98 -21.41 -0.43
C TYR A 65 8.44 -21.78 -0.15
N HIS A 66 9.30 -20.79 0.11
CA HIS A 66 10.70 -21.00 0.47
C HIS A 66 10.90 -21.46 1.93
N ARG A 67 9.80 -21.67 2.70
CA ARG A 67 9.81 -22.06 4.11
C ARG A 67 10.64 -21.14 5.01
N ASN A 68 10.73 -19.86 4.64
CA ASN A 68 11.50 -18.84 5.35
C ASN A 68 10.56 -17.89 6.10
N VAL A 69 9.74 -18.46 6.99
CA VAL A 69 8.72 -17.73 7.76
C VAL A 69 8.91 -17.99 9.25
N ASP A 70 9.16 -16.93 10.01
CA ASP A 70 9.08 -16.95 11.46
C ASP A 70 7.63 -16.67 11.88
N TRP A 71 6.88 -17.73 12.18
CA TRP A 71 5.49 -17.65 12.60
C TRP A 71 5.28 -16.89 13.91
N ARG A 72 6.27 -16.87 14.80
CA ARG A 72 6.19 -16.11 16.06
C ARG A 72 6.28 -14.61 15.78
N MET A 73 7.16 -14.22 14.85
CA MET A 73 7.25 -12.84 14.38
C MET A 73 5.98 -12.41 13.64
N VAL A 74 5.46 -13.25 12.74
CA VAL A 74 4.21 -12.99 12.01
C VAL A 74 3.03 -12.78 12.96
N ALA A 75 2.87 -13.64 13.97
CA ALA A 75 1.80 -13.49 14.95
C ALA A 75 1.94 -12.20 15.76
N ARG A 76 3.15 -11.88 16.23
CA ARG A 76 3.40 -10.68 17.05
C ARG A 76 3.15 -9.40 16.26
N LEU A 77 3.75 -9.26 15.07
CA LEU A 77 3.62 -8.07 14.23
C LEU A 77 2.23 -7.99 13.58
N GLY A 78 1.68 -9.11 13.13
CA GLY A 78 0.38 -9.17 12.48
C GLY A 78 -0.75 -8.76 13.41
N VAL A 79 -0.80 -9.29 14.64
CA VAL A 79 -1.84 -8.92 15.61
C VAL A 79 -1.72 -7.44 15.99
N THR A 80 -0.52 -6.95 16.32
CA THR A 80 -0.34 -5.54 16.67
C THR A 80 -0.61 -4.60 15.49
N GLY A 81 -0.25 -5.03 14.28
CA GLY A 81 -0.46 -4.28 13.04
C GLY A 81 -1.93 -4.14 12.69
N VAL A 82 -2.70 -5.24 12.76
CA VAL A 82 -4.16 -5.23 12.53
C VAL A 82 -4.87 -4.32 13.53
N LEU A 83 -4.54 -4.44 14.83
CA LEU A 83 -5.11 -3.56 15.85
C LEU A 83 -4.76 -2.09 15.60
N GLY A 84 -3.50 -1.81 15.24
CA GLY A 84 -3.06 -0.46 14.87
C GLY A 84 -3.79 0.09 13.64
N ALA A 85 -3.99 -0.72 12.61
CA ALA A 85 -4.72 -0.33 11.40
C ALA A 85 -6.19 -0.01 11.68
N ILE A 86 -6.87 -0.84 12.50
CA ILE A 86 -8.26 -0.60 12.92
C ILE A 86 -8.36 0.69 13.72
N LEU A 87 -7.49 0.88 14.73
CA LEU A 87 -7.48 2.09 15.55
C LEU A 87 -7.17 3.33 14.72
N GLY A 88 -6.21 3.25 13.80
CA GLY A 88 -5.85 4.34 12.90
C GLY A 88 -6.98 4.72 11.95
N ALA A 89 -7.64 3.73 11.32
CA ALA A 89 -8.78 3.96 10.44
C ALA A 89 -9.98 4.55 11.20
N TRP A 90 -10.25 4.05 12.41
CA TRP A 90 -11.28 4.60 13.29
C TRP A 90 -10.96 6.06 13.65
N LEU A 91 -9.74 6.34 14.09
CA LEU A 91 -9.34 7.70 14.44
C LEU A 91 -9.45 8.66 13.26
N LEU A 92 -8.93 8.27 12.09
CA LEU A 92 -8.99 9.09 10.88
C LEU A 92 -10.43 9.35 10.42
N SER A 93 -11.33 8.37 10.58
CA SER A 93 -12.75 8.51 10.21
C SER A 93 -13.52 9.45 11.15
N ASN A 94 -13.01 9.70 12.37
CA ASN A 94 -13.65 10.56 13.37
C ASN A 94 -13.02 11.96 13.46
N ILE A 95 -11.92 12.23 12.76
CA ILE A 95 -11.30 13.57 12.72
C ILE A 95 -11.95 14.40 11.61
N GLU A 96 -12.54 15.55 11.95
CA GLU A 96 -13.00 16.51 10.95
C GLU A 96 -11.81 17.12 10.20
N ILE A 97 -11.85 17.04 8.87
CA ILE A 97 -10.81 17.52 7.94
C ILE A 97 -10.88 19.06 7.80
N GLY A 98 -11.01 19.79 8.91
CA GLY A 98 -10.95 21.26 8.94
C GLY A 98 -9.53 21.79 8.74
N ALA A 99 -8.52 21.00 9.10
CA ALA A 99 -7.10 21.39 9.06
C ALA A 99 -6.41 21.15 7.71
N ALA A 100 -6.88 20.21 6.87
CA ALA A 100 -6.23 19.87 5.60
C ALA A 100 -6.56 20.84 4.44
N ARG A 101 -7.42 21.85 4.68
CA ARG A 101 -7.82 22.88 3.70
C ARG A 101 -6.79 24.03 3.56
N ARG A 102 -5.62 23.90 4.18
CA ARG A 102 -4.54 24.90 4.11
C ARG A 102 -3.27 24.28 3.54
N ILE A 103 -3.28 23.90 2.27
CA ILE A 103 -2.17 23.99 1.30
C ILE A 103 -2.83 24.00 -0.07
#